data_AF-A0A0D9QP16-F1
#
_entry.id   AF-A0A0D9QP16-F1
#
_cell.length_a   1.000
_cell.length_b   1.000
_cell.length_c   1.000
_cell.angle_alpha   90.00
_cell.angle_beta   90.00
_cell.angle_gamma   90.00
#
_symmetry.space_group_name_H-M   'P 1'
#
loop_
_entity.id
_entity.type
_entity.pdbx_description
1 polymer ?
#
loop_
_entity_poly.entity_id
_entity_poly.type
_entity_poly.pdbx_seq_one_letter_code
_entity_poly.pdbx_strand_id
1 'polypeptide(L)'
;MAILPQRAIPYLVLAGAFLYNLNIGIINSYGNLNIYLTSYLRHKGQNVTYRDVSFIYELTVIMLGLSMLIGNAVQKKLGERVTIMTCCFITFLSFYLSSLYAHSYFMLCVLMGGLYGLGYGISFTIPLSCTYKHFKKNRGLVSGIVISAISLSPFLYCPLQTLLINKNNVLPVESSVGSSGGPRERYFQDPYVLSRIPHVLFIQSIIFLIFGTCGGFFATMEVTGGDGEKMLSIGNFDIGNKNNKHVDTQDKGFVDVERNDEQVGITTDKNKGNPNEVANETDNLGSRLAKSFKKKKKKKNGGRDK
;
A
#
# COMPACT_ATOMS: atom_id res chain seq x y z
N MET A 1 37.69 7.30 -3.80
CA MET A 1 36.76 8.19 -4.54
C MET A 1 35.36 8.04 -3.93
N ALA A 2 35.01 8.87 -2.96
CA ALA A 2 33.65 8.94 -2.42
C ALA A 2 32.89 10.00 -3.24
N ILE A 3 32.07 9.57 -4.20
CA ILE A 3 31.41 10.44 -5.19
C ILE A 3 30.17 11.16 -4.62
N LEU A 4 29.79 10.93 -3.36
CA LEU A 4 28.60 11.55 -2.76
C LEU A 4 28.92 12.32 -1.48
N PRO A 5 28.46 13.58 -1.34
CA PRO A 5 28.62 14.33 -0.10
C PRO A 5 27.82 13.68 1.03
N GLN A 6 28.44 13.46 2.19
CA GLN A 6 27.83 12.76 3.34
C GLN A 6 26.49 13.35 3.81
N ARG A 7 26.24 14.64 3.54
CA ARG A 7 24.96 15.32 3.84
C ARG A 7 23.82 14.97 2.88
N ALA A 8 24.11 14.49 1.67
CA ALA A 8 23.09 14.13 0.68
C ALA A 8 22.58 12.70 0.84
N ILE A 9 23.34 11.82 1.54
CA ILE A 9 23.00 10.41 1.69
C ILE A 9 21.60 10.20 2.33
N PRO A 10 21.23 10.89 3.43
CA PRO A 10 19.88 10.77 3.99
C PRO A 10 18.76 11.11 2.99
N TYR A 11 18.93 12.17 2.19
CA TYR A 11 17.94 12.58 1.20
C TYR A 11 17.85 11.59 0.03
N LEU A 12 18.97 10.98 -0.34
CA LEU A 12 19.02 9.97 -1.38
C LEU A 12 18.38 8.64 -0.92
N VAL A 13 18.57 8.26 0.35
CA VAL A 13 17.84 7.15 1.00
C VAL A 13 16.34 7.42 1.02
N LEU A 14 15.93 8.63 1.39
CA LEU A 14 14.52 9.03 1.38
C LEU A 14 13.92 8.95 -0.03
N ALA A 15 14.63 9.45 -1.05
CA ALA A 15 14.19 9.37 -2.44
C ALA A 15 14.12 7.92 -2.94
N GLY A 16 15.09 7.08 -2.57
CA GLY A 16 15.08 5.64 -2.87
C GLY A 16 13.90 4.91 -2.22
N ALA A 17 13.65 5.18 -0.94
CA ALA A 17 12.52 4.62 -0.20
C ALA A 17 11.18 5.07 -0.80
N PHE A 18 11.06 6.34 -1.19
CA PHE A 18 9.91 6.87 -1.91
C PHE A 18 9.69 6.14 -3.25
N LEU A 19 10.75 6.01 -4.06
CA LEU A 19 10.68 5.35 -5.36
C LEU A 19 10.30 3.86 -5.24
N TYR A 20 10.85 3.16 -4.24
CA TYR A 20 10.51 1.77 -3.97
C TYR A 20 9.03 1.61 -3.57
N ASN A 21 8.54 2.45 -2.66
CA ASN A 21 7.13 2.42 -2.22
C ASN A 21 6.17 2.83 -3.35
N LEU A 22 6.58 3.77 -4.20
CA LEU A 22 5.85 4.11 -5.42
C LEU A 22 5.71 2.90 -6.34
N ASN A 23 6.78 2.10 -6.47
CA ASN A 23 6.78 0.90 -7.29
C ASN A 23 5.80 -0.15 -6.75
N ILE A 24 5.93 -0.47 -5.48
CA ILE A 24 5.16 -1.53 -4.83
C ILE A 24 3.67 -1.15 -4.62
N GLY A 25 3.35 0.15 -4.63
CA GLY A 25 1.99 0.65 -4.52
C GLY A 25 1.08 0.30 -5.70
N ILE A 26 1.59 -0.29 -6.78
CA ILE A 26 0.81 -0.66 -7.97
C ILE A 26 -0.41 -1.52 -7.66
N ILE A 27 -0.40 -2.26 -6.55
CA ILE A 27 -1.54 -3.05 -6.07
C ILE A 27 -2.81 -2.19 -5.95
N ASN A 28 -2.68 -0.91 -5.62
CA ASN A 28 -3.79 0.04 -5.53
C ASN A 28 -4.36 0.41 -6.91
N SER A 29 -3.61 0.18 -8.00
CA SER A 29 -4.11 0.30 -9.38
C SER A 29 -4.80 -0.97 -9.90
N TYR A 30 -4.87 -2.03 -9.10
CA TYR A 30 -5.44 -3.31 -9.53
C TYR A 30 -6.90 -3.18 -9.97
N GLY A 31 -7.68 -2.26 -9.39
CA GLY A 31 -9.06 -2.00 -9.82
C GLY A 31 -9.18 -1.65 -11.31
N ASN A 32 -8.21 -0.92 -11.87
CA ASN A 32 -8.17 -0.63 -13.32
C ASN A 32 -7.79 -1.88 -14.12
N LEU A 33 -6.77 -2.62 -13.67
CA LEU A 33 -6.29 -3.83 -14.33
C LEU A 33 -7.32 -4.97 -14.34
N ASN A 34 -8.11 -5.10 -13.26
CA ASN A 34 -9.10 -6.15 -13.06
C ASN A 34 -10.11 -6.22 -14.21
N ILE A 35 -10.53 -5.07 -14.74
CA ILE A 35 -11.52 -5.00 -15.82
C ILE A 35 -10.99 -5.59 -17.11
N TYR A 36 -9.74 -5.30 -17.43
CA TYR A 36 -9.07 -5.85 -18.59
C TYR A 36 -8.79 -7.34 -18.39
N LEU A 37 -8.29 -7.74 -17.22
CA LEU A 37 -7.93 -9.12 -16.90
C LEU A 37 -9.15 -10.05 -16.94
N THR A 38 -10.28 -9.61 -16.39
CA THR A 38 -11.55 -10.37 -16.44
C THR A 38 -12.02 -10.55 -17.87
N SER A 39 -11.99 -9.48 -18.68
CA SER A 39 -12.38 -9.54 -20.09
C SER A 39 -11.49 -10.51 -20.89
N TYR A 40 -10.19 -10.52 -20.60
CA TYR A 40 -9.23 -11.42 -21.24
C TYR A 40 -9.44 -12.89 -20.92
N LEU A 41 -9.63 -13.21 -19.64
CA LEU A 41 -9.86 -14.57 -19.19
C LEU A 41 -11.13 -15.16 -19.82
N ARG A 42 -12.20 -14.36 -19.90
CA ARG A 42 -13.44 -14.76 -20.59
C ARG A 42 -13.23 -15.02 -22.07
N HIS A 43 -12.49 -14.16 -22.77
CA HIS A 43 -12.17 -14.39 -24.18
C HIS A 43 -11.32 -15.66 -24.40
N LYS A 44 -10.49 -16.03 -23.42
CA LYS A 44 -9.72 -17.28 -23.42
C LYS A 44 -10.52 -18.51 -22.96
N GLY A 45 -11.83 -18.36 -22.75
CA GLY A 45 -12.75 -19.47 -22.44
C GLY A 45 -12.89 -19.78 -20.95
N GLN A 46 -12.42 -18.90 -20.05
CA GLN A 46 -12.64 -19.05 -18.60
C GLN A 46 -13.95 -18.36 -18.20
N ASN A 47 -14.85 -19.08 -17.53
CA ASN A 47 -16.10 -18.52 -17.01
C ASN A 47 -15.85 -17.79 -15.68
N VAL A 48 -15.20 -16.63 -15.75
CA VAL A 48 -14.89 -15.77 -14.60
C VAL A 48 -15.69 -14.47 -14.62
N THR A 49 -16.01 -13.99 -13.43
CA THR A 49 -16.73 -12.74 -13.17
C THR A 49 -15.76 -11.70 -12.59
N TYR A 50 -16.13 -10.43 -12.60
CA TYR A 50 -15.38 -9.37 -11.93
C TYR A 50 -15.08 -9.68 -10.47
N ARG A 51 -16.06 -10.24 -9.75
CA ARG A 51 -15.89 -10.67 -8.36
C ARG A 51 -14.80 -11.74 -8.22
N ASP A 52 -14.74 -12.69 -9.14
CA ASP A 52 -13.77 -13.78 -9.07
C ASP A 52 -12.36 -13.24 -9.29
N VAL A 53 -12.16 -12.35 -10.27
CA VAL A 53 -10.84 -11.78 -10.56
C VAL A 53 -10.43 -10.73 -9.51
N SER A 54 -11.38 -10.08 -8.82
CA SER A 54 -11.10 -9.27 -7.62
C SER A 54 -10.49 -10.07 -6.47
N PHE A 55 -10.78 -11.38 -6.37
CA PHE A 55 -10.21 -12.24 -5.32
C PHE A 55 -8.69 -12.29 -5.34
N ILE A 56 -8.05 -12.07 -6.50
CA ILE A 56 -6.58 -11.98 -6.62
C ILE A 56 -6.03 -10.84 -5.75
N TYR A 57 -6.71 -9.69 -5.72
CA TYR A 57 -6.32 -8.57 -4.86
C TYR A 57 -6.47 -8.93 -3.38
N GLU A 58 -7.60 -9.52 -3.00
CA GLU A 58 -7.87 -9.97 -1.63
C GLU A 58 -6.80 -10.98 -1.17
N LEU A 59 -6.49 -11.96 -2.01
CA LEU A 59 -5.43 -12.93 -1.76
C LEU A 59 -4.07 -12.25 -1.59
N THR A 60 -3.78 -11.22 -2.38
CA THR A 60 -2.56 -10.42 -2.25
C THR A 60 -2.47 -9.75 -0.87
N VAL A 61 -3.56 -9.15 -0.40
CA VAL A 61 -3.61 -8.48 0.92
C VAL A 61 -3.47 -9.49 2.07
N ILE A 62 -4.10 -10.66 1.96
CA ILE A 62 -3.94 -11.74 2.94
C ILE A 62 -2.47 -12.20 3.00
N MET A 63 -1.87 -12.44 1.83
CA MET A 63 -0.48 -12.89 1.73
C MET A 63 0.49 -11.82 2.20
N LEU A 64 0.22 -10.55 1.93
CA LEU A 64 0.95 -9.40 2.45
C LEU A 64 0.99 -9.44 3.98
N GLY A 65 -0.16 -9.59 4.66
CA GLY A 65 -0.23 -9.67 6.12
C GLY A 65 0.57 -10.85 6.70
N LEU A 66 0.39 -12.05 6.14
CA LEU A 66 1.14 -13.25 6.55
C LEU A 66 2.65 -13.07 6.37
N SER A 67 3.05 -12.43 5.27
CA SER A 67 4.45 -12.26 4.90
C SER A 67 5.15 -11.18 5.70
N MET A 68 4.44 -10.17 6.20
CA MET A 68 5.00 -9.18 7.13
C MET A 68 5.46 -9.83 8.44
N LEU A 69 4.72 -10.82 8.96
CA LEU A 69 5.10 -11.55 10.17
C LEU A 69 6.45 -12.26 9.99
N ILE A 70 6.63 -12.88 8.83
CA ILE A 70 7.86 -13.59 8.46
C ILE A 70 8.98 -12.60 8.11
N GLY A 71 8.62 -11.46 7.49
CA GLY A 71 9.55 -10.44 6.99
C GLY A 71 10.50 -9.93 8.05
N ASN A 72 10.01 -9.65 9.27
CA ASN A 72 10.85 -9.19 10.38
C ASN A 72 11.94 -10.21 10.76
N ALA A 73 11.62 -11.51 10.74
CA ALA A 73 12.59 -12.57 11.04
C ALA A 73 13.63 -12.73 9.91
N VAL A 74 13.19 -12.64 8.65
CA VAL A 74 14.06 -12.70 7.47
C VAL A 74 15.01 -11.51 7.43
N GLN A 75 14.51 -10.31 7.68
CA GLN A 75 15.29 -9.07 7.72
C GLN A 75 16.40 -9.14 8.78
N LYS A 76 16.13 -9.74 9.95
CA LYS A 76 17.14 -9.91 11.01
C LYS A 76 18.25 -10.90 10.62
N LYS A 77 17.94 -11.93 9.82
CA LYS A 77 18.91 -12.97 9.41
C LYS A 77 19.73 -12.60 8.17
N LEU A 78 19.09 -12.04 7.15
CA LEU A 78 19.71 -11.75 5.85
C LEU A 78 20.17 -10.29 5.71
N GLY A 79 19.72 -9.42 6.62
CA GLY A 79 19.94 -7.98 6.54
C GLY A 79 18.99 -7.29 5.55
N GLU A 80 18.91 -5.96 5.66
CA GLU A 80 17.95 -5.14 4.90
C GLU A 80 18.23 -5.15 3.39
N ARG A 81 19.51 -5.05 3.01
CA ARG A 81 19.94 -4.93 1.61
C ARG A 81 19.72 -6.19 0.79
N VAL A 82 20.06 -7.36 1.33
CA VAL A 82 19.86 -8.63 0.60
C VAL A 82 18.37 -8.95 0.53
N THR A 83 17.63 -8.69 1.60
CA THR A 83 16.19 -8.96 1.66
C THR A 83 15.43 -8.12 0.63
N ILE A 84 15.64 -6.80 0.57
CA ILE A 84 14.93 -5.95 -0.39
C ILE A 84 15.23 -6.32 -1.84
N MET A 85 16.50 -6.63 -2.17
CA MET A 85 16.89 -7.01 -3.52
C MET A 85 16.30 -8.37 -3.93
N THR A 86 16.23 -9.32 -3.00
CA THR A 86 15.60 -10.62 -3.24
C THR A 86 14.09 -10.45 -3.46
N CYS A 87 13.43 -9.60 -2.67
CA CYS A 87 12.02 -9.29 -2.84
C CYS A 87 11.74 -8.60 -4.19
N CYS A 88 12.57 -7.65 -4.64
CA CYS A 88 12.47 -7.07 -5.98
C CYS A 88 12.49 -8.13 -7.08
N PHE A 89 13.36 -9.12 -6.94
CA PHE A 89 13.47 -10.20 -7.91
C PHE A 89 12.24 -11.11 -7.87
N ILE A 90 11.71 -11.41 -6.68
CA ILE A 90 10.48 -12.20 -6.51
C ILE A 90 9.27 -11.48 -7.12
N THR A 91 9.12 -10.17 -6.90
CA THR A 91 8.02 -9.39 -7.47
C THR A 91 8.14 -9.26 -8.99
N PHE A 92 9.35 -9.07 -9.53
CA PHE A 92 9.62 -9.16 -10.96
C PHE A 92 9.20 -10.52 -11.53
N LEU A 93 9.65 -11.61 -10.91
CA LEU A 93 9.39 -12.97 -11.36
C LEU A 93 7.89 -13.29 -11.34
N SER A 94 7.18 -12.85 -10.30
CA SER A 94 5.72 -12.97 -10.22
C SER A 94 5.00 -12.34 -11.41
N PHE A 95 5.29 -11.08 -11.74
CA PHE A 95 4.62 -10.40 -12.85
C PHE A 95 5.08 -10.93 -14.22
N TYR A 96 6.36 -11.31 -14.34
CA TYR A 96 6.89 -11.93 -15.54
C TYR A 96 6.20 -13.28 -15.83
N LEU A 97 6.09 -14.16 -14.83
CA LEU A 97 5.35 -15.42 -14.97
C LEU A 97 3.85 -15.17 -15.20
N SER A 98 3.27 -14.14 -14.58
CA SER A 98 1.87 -13.77 -14.79
C SER A 98 1.60 -13.35 -16.24
N SER A 99 2.58 -12.73 -16.90
CA SER A 99 2.49 -12.44 -18.34
C SER A 99 2.43 -13.71 -19.19
N LEU A 100 3.25 -14.71 -18.89
CA LEU A 100 3.30 -15.97 -19.64
C LEU A 100 2.04 -16.84 -19.41
N TYR A 101 1.56 -16.88 -18.17
CA TYR A 101 0.42 -17.71 -17.75
C TYR A 101 -0.90 -16.93 -17.64
N ALA A 102 -1.00 -15.76 -18.29
CA ALA A 102 -2.17 -14.89 -18.23
C ALA A 102 -3.49 -15.57 -18.68
N HIS A 103 -3.41 -16.69 -19.39
CA HIS A 103 -4.58 -17.45 -19.86
C HIS A 103 -5.33 -18.21 -18.75
N SER A 104 -4.67 -18.47 -17.60
CA SER A 104 -5.25 -19.26 -16.52
C SER A 104 -5.49 -18.40 -15.29
N TYR A 105 -6.75 -18.35 -14.84
CA TYR A 105 -7.13 -17.65 -13.61
C TYR A 105 -6.38 -18.19 -12.39
N PHE A 106 -6.27 -19.52 -12.26
CA PHE A 106 -5.59 -20.15 -11.13
C PHE A 106 -4.10 -19.74 -11.05
N MET A 107 -3.40 -19.70 -12.18
CA MET A 107 -2.01 -19.24 -12.22
C MET A 107 -1.89 -17.78 -11.81
N LEU A 108 -2.82 -16.92 -12.25
CA LEU A 108 -2.83 -15.51 -11.85
C LEU A 108 -3.05 -15.34 -10.34
N CYS A 109 -3.92 -16.14 -9.72
CA CYS A 109 -4.09 -16.14 -8.26
C CYS A 109 -2.79 -16.52 -7.54
N VAL A 110 -2.12 -17.57 -7.97
CA VAL A 110 -0.86 -18.03 -7.33
C VAL A 110 0.26 -17.00 -7.53
N LEU A 111 0.40 -16.47 -8.75
CA LEU A 111 1.51 -15.59 -9.10
C LEU A 111 1.27 -14.16 -8.61
N MET A 112 0.18 -13.51 -9.01
CA MET A 112 -0.13 -12.13 -8.62
C MET A 112 -0.66 -12.01 -7.19
N GLY A 113 -1.38 -13.03 -6.69
CA GLY A 113 -1.87 -13.04 -5.31
C GLY A 113 -0.81 -13.54 -4.33
N GLY A 114 -0.38 -14.79 -4.52
CA GLY A 114 0.57 -15.47 -3.64
C GLY A 114 1.98 -14.89 -3.70
N LEU A 115 2.65 -15.06 -4.84
CA LEU A 115 4.09 -14.78 -4.97
C LEU A 115 4.41 -13.29 -4.86
N TYR A 116 3.58 -12.42 -5.47
CA TYR A 116 3.72 -10.98 -5.32
C TYR A 116 3.40 -10.51 -3.90
N GLY A 117 2.32 -11.01 -3.28
CA GLY A 117 2.00 -10.71 -1.88
C GLY A 117 3.14 -11.08 -0.92
N LEU A 118 3.81 -12.21 -1.17
CA LEU A 118 4.98 -12.65 -0.42
C LEU A 118 6.16 -11.70 -0.53
N GLY A 119 6.55 -11.36 -1.76
CA GLY A 119 7.64 -10.40 -2.01
C GLY A 119 7.34 -9.02 -1.44
N TYR A 120 6.10 -8.56 -1.59
CA TYR A 120 5.65 -7.28 -1.06
C TYR A 120 5.71 -7.25 0.47
N GLY A 121 5.13 -8.24 1.15
CA GLY A 121 5.03 -8.20 2.61
C GLY A 121 6.35 -8.35 3.34
N ILE A 122 7.29 -9.14 2.82
CA ILE A 122 8.62 -9.25 3.42
C ILE A 122 9.37 -7.91 3.34
N SER A 123 9.18 -7.15 2.26
CA SER A 123 9.92 -5.92 2.01
C SER A 123 9.23 -4.64 2.47
N PHE A 124 7.95 -4.69 2.84
CA PHE A 124 7.14 -3.53 3.21
C PHE A 124 7.77 -2.64 4.30
N THR A 125 8.35 -3.27 5.33
CA THR A 125 8.92 -2.55 6.49
C THR A 125 10.31 -1.99 6.23
N ILE A 126 11.04 -2.50 5.22
CA ILE A 126 12.47 -2.21 5.01
C ILE A 126 12.72 -0.73 4.69
N PRO A 127 12.05 -0.12 3.68
CA PRO A 127 12.33 1.26 3.30
C PRO A 127 12.09 2.25 4.44
N LEU A 128 11.05 2.00 5.24
CA LEU A 128 10.71 2.85 6.37
C LEU A 128 11.78 2.75 7.48
N SER A 129 12.20 1.53 7.80
CA SER A 129 13.29 1.27 8.74
C SER A 129 14.61 1.92 8.32
N CYS A 130 15.02 1.79 7.05
CA CYS A 130 16.24 2.43 6.54
C CYS A 130 16.18 3.95 6.67
N THR A 131 15.00 4.54 6.43
CA THR A 131 14.84 6.00 6.49
C THR A 131 14.86 6.51 7.94
N TYR A 132 14.31 5.76 8.90
CA TYR A 132 14.35 6.10 10.33
C TYR A 132 15.74 6.04 10.96
N LYS A 133 16.66 5.24 10.40
CA LYS A 133 18.07 5.24 10.79
C LYS A 133 18.72 6.61 10.52
N HIS A 134 18.36 7.24 9.41
CA HIS A 134 18.96 8.50 8.95
C HIS A 134 18.27 9.74 9.53
N PHE A 135 16.94 9.72 9.71
CA PHE A 135 16.17 10.87 10.22
C PHE A 135 15.56 10.60 11.61
N LYS A 136 16.29 10.92 12.68
CA LYS A 136 15.81 10.74 14.07
C LYS A 136 14.86 11.85 14.57
N LYS A 137 15.02 13.08 14.08
CA LYS A 137 14.26 14.26 14.57
C LYS A 137 12.87 14.41 13.93
N ASN A 138 12.71 14.02 12.66
CA ASN A 138 11.52 14.30 11.85
C ASN A 138 10.83 13.02 11.36
N ARG A 139 10.74 11.99 12.21
CA ARG A 139 10.23 10.66 11.81
C ARG A 139 8.84 10.70 11.20
N GLY A 140 7.92 11.50 11.76
CA GLY A 140 6.54 11.59 11.26
C GLY A 140 6.40 12.25 9.87
N LEU A 141 7.17 13.31 9.59
CA LEU A 141 7.18 13.92 8.26
C LEU A 141 7.75 12.95 7.21
N VAL A 142 8.83 12.26 7.59
CA VAL A 142 9.54 11.33 6.73
C VAL A 142 8.69 10.10 6.40
N SER A 143 8.02 9.52 7.39
CA SER A 143 7.09 8.40 7.15
C SER A 143 5.91 8.82 6.28
N GLY A 144 5.36 10.02 6.50
CA GLY A 144 4.31 10.58 5.64
C GLY A 144 4.74 10.69 4.19
N ILE A 145 5.95 11.19 3.92
CA ILE A 145 6.50 11.27 2.56
C ILE A 145 6.61 9.87 1.94
N VAL A 146 7.19 8.91 2.66
CA VAL A 146 7.38 7.54 2.14
C VAL A 146 6.04 6.85 1.84
N ILE A 147 5.07 6.93 2.77
CA ILE A 147 3.76 6.31 2.62
C ILE A 147 2.93 7.01 1.53
N SER A 148 3.09 8.33 1.36
CA SER A 148 2.40 9.06 0.28
C SER A 148 2.72 8.52 -1.12
N ALA A 149 3.89 7.90 -1.30
CA ALA A 149 4.28 7.27 -2.55
C ALA A 149 3.36 6.11 -2.93
N ILE A 150 2.94 5.30 -1.95
CA ILE A 150 2.03 4.16 -2.16
C ILE A 150 0.68 4.68 -2.67
N SER A 151 0.16 5.74 -2.06
CA SER A 151 -1.12 6.36 -2.45
C SER A 151 -1.03 7.14 -3.76
N LEU A 152 0.14 7.68 -4.11
CA LEU A 152 0.38 8.36 -5.38
C LEU A 152 0.49 7.39 -6.55
N SER A 153 0.87 6.13 -6.30
CA SER A 153 1.14 5.16 -7.36
C SER A 153 -0.03 4.91 -8.34
N PRO A 154 -1.33 4.82 -7.95
CA PRO A 154 -2.41 4.61 -8.92
C PRO A 154 -2.58 5.79 -9.87
N PHE A 155 -2.27 7.00 -9.41
CA PHE A 155 -2.31 8.19 -10.25
C PHE A 155 -1.33 8.09 -11.44
N LEU A 156 -0.19 7.40 -11.25
CA LEU A 156 0.76 7.13 -12.34
C LEU A 156 0.42 5.85 -13.11
N TYR A 157 0.07 4.76 -12.41
CA TYR A 157 -0.10 3.45 -13.05
C TYR A 157 -1.43 3.27 -13.76
N CYS A 158 -2.55 3.81 -13.26
CA CYS A 158 -3.84 3.68 -13.94
C CYS A 158 -3.81 4.28 -15.35
N PRO A 159 -3.40 5.55 -15.58
CA PRO A 159 -3.33 6.09 -16.93
C PRO A 159 -2.27 5.38 -17.77
N LEU A 160 -1.15 4.97 -17.19
CA LEU A 160 -0.13 4.17 -17.89
C LEU A 160 -0.73 2.86 -18.41
N GLN A 161 -1.36 2.07 -17.54
CA GLN A 161 -2.01 0.81 -17.91
C GLN A 161 -3.09 1.03 -18.98
N THR A 162 -3.95 2.02 -18.82
CA THR A 162 -5.01 2.33 -19.79
C THR A 162 -4.43 2.75 -21.14
N LEU A 163 -3.36 3.55 -21.17
CA LEU A 163 -2.67 3.92 -22.41
C LEU A 163 -1.98 2.73 -23.06
N LEU A 164 -1.44 1.78 -22.30
CA LEU A 164 -0.84 0.59 -22.88
C LEU A 164 -1.89 -0.40 -23.42
N ILE A 165 -2.95 -0.64 -22.65
CA ILE A 165 -4.00 -1.63 -22.99
C ILE A 165 -4.97 -1.05 -24.02
N ASN A 166 -5.53 0.14 -23.77
CA ASN A 166 -6.63 0.74 -24.51
C ASN A 166 -6.26 2.10 -25.15
N LYS A 167 -5.27 2.10 -26.06
CA LYS A 167 -4.83 3.30 -26.80
C LYS A 167 -5.96 4.03 -27.54
N ASN A 168 -6.92 3.26 -28.07
CA ASN A 168 -8.00 3.78 -28.90
C ASN A 168 -9.24 4.15 -28.09
N ASN A 169 -9.17 4.07 -26.76
CA ASN A 169 -10.26 4.34 -25.82
C ASN A 169 -11.58 3.64 -26.21
N VAL A 170 -11.47 2.36 -26.62
CA VAL A 170 -12.61 1.51 -26.95
C VAL A 170 -13.48 1.39 -25.71
N LEU A 171 -14.80 1.52 -25.85
CA LEU A 171 -15.74 1.40 -24.73
C LEU A 171 -16.07 -0.08 -24.47
N PRO A 172 -16.19 -0.50 -23.19
CA PRO A 172 -16.63 -1.85 -22.87
C PRO A 172 -18.10 -2.02 -23.25
N VAL A 173 -18.44 -3.17 -23.84
CA VAL A 173 -19.78 -3.49 -24.34
C VAL A 173 -20.56 -4.22 -23.25
N GLU A 174 -21.84 -3.91 -23.07
CA GLU A 174 -22.72 -4.68 -22.19
C GLU A 174 -22.89 -6.09 -22.74
N SER A 175 -22.45 -7.10 -21.97
CA SER A 175 -22.68 -8.49 -22.36
C SER A 175 -24.15 -8.83 -22.15
N SER A 176 -24.92 -8.92 -23.24
CA SER A 176 -26.32 -9.36 -23.26
C SER A 176 -26.49 -10.88 -23.12
N VAL A 177 -25.40 -11.62 -22.94
CA VAL A 177 -25.41 -13.09 -22.78
C VAL A 177 -25.68 -13.44 -21.31
N GLY A 178 -26.95 -13.29 -20.94
CA GLY A 178 -27.48 -13.61 -19.63
C GLY A 178 -28.97 -13.32 -19.58
N SER A 179 -29.76 -14.18 -20.22
CA SER A 179 -31.21 -14.25 -19.95
C SER A 179 -31.44 -14.33 -18.43
N SER A 180 -32.29 -13.44 -17.92
CA SER A 180 -32.88 -13.46 -16.57
C SER A 180 -31.92 -13.26 -15.37
N GLY A 181 -31.70 -11.99 -14.99
CA GLY A 181 -31.52 -11.63 -13.57
C GLY A 181 -30.09 -11.47 -13.02
N GLY A 182 -29.04 -11.66 -13.83
CA GLY A 182 -27.65 -11.37 -13.41
C GLY A 182 -27.33 -9.86 -13.38
N PRO A 183 -26.31 -9.41 -12.61
CA PRO A 183 -25.81 -8.04 -12.67
C PRO A 183 -25.38 -7.67 -14.08
N ARG A 184 -25.76 -6.47 -14.55
CA ARG A 184 -25.35 -5.96 -15.87
C ARG A 184 -23.87 -5.61 -15.87
N GLU A 185 -23.04 -6.52 -16.36
CA GLU A 185 -21.59 -6.34 -16.41
C GLU A 185 -21.12 -6.01 -17.83
N ARG A 186 -20.23 -5.01 -17.95
CA ARG A 186 -19.65 -4.55 -19.22
C ARG A 186 -18.31 -5.20 -19.42
N TYR A 187 -18.01 -5.71 -20.61
CA TYR A 187 -16.75 -6.40 -20.90
C TYR A 187 -16.12 -5.88 -22.20
N PHE A 188 -14.80 -5.92 -22.29
CA PHE A 188 -14.11 -5.63 -23.55
C PHE A 188 -14.17 -6.86 -24.47
N GLN A 189 -14.68 -6.69 -25.69
CA GLN A 189 -14.75 -7.76 -26.69
C GLN A 189 -13.72 -7.60 -27.81
N ASP A 190 -13.03 -6.45 -27.88
CA ASP A 190 -12.05 -6.14 -28.92
C ASP A 190 -10.77 -6.99 -28.76
N PRO A 191 -10.44 -7.87 -29.74
CA PRO A 191 -9.25 -8.72 -29.68
C PRO A 191 -7.92 -7.95 -29.54
N TYR A 192 -7.87 -6.70 -30.04
CA TYR A 192 -6.66 -5.88 -29.98
C TYR A 192 -6.38 -5.31 -28.60
N VAL A 193 -7.42 -5.05 -27.80
CA VAL A 193 -7.28 -4.61 -26.41
C VAL A 193 -6.86 -5.80 -25.53
N LEU A 194 -7.46 -6.96 -25.78
CA LEU A 194 -7.24 -8.15 -24.98
C LEU A 194 -5.86 -8.77 -25.19
N SER A 195 -5.36 -8.82 -26.43
CA SER A 195 -4.02 -9.36 -26.73
C SER A 195 -2.87 -8.57 -26.09
N ARG A 196 -3.12 -7.33 -25.64
CA ARG A 196 -2.11 -6.48 -25.00
C ARG A 196 -1.92 -6.76 -23.52
N ILE A 197 -2.83 -7.49 -22.87
CA ILE A 197 -2.80 -7.70 -21.42
C ILE A 197 -1.55 -8.46 -20.97
N PRO A 198 -1.15 -9.58 -21.61
CA PRO A 198 0.13 -10.22 -21.32
C PRO A 198 1.31 -9.25 -21.48
N HIS A 199 1.31 -8.41 -22.53
CA HIS A 199 2.36 -7.43 -22.75
C HIS A 199 2.43 -6.36 -21.66
N VAL A 200 1.29 -5.93 -21.12
CA VAL A 200 1.25 -4.94 -20.03
C VAL A 200 1.81 -5.54 -18.74
N LEU A 201 1.44 -6.78 -18.41
CA LEU A 201 2.02 -7.50 -17.26
C LEU A 201 3.54 -7.65 -17.39
N PHE A 202 4.03 -7.92 -18.61
CA PHE A 202 5.47 -7.98 -18.90
C PHE A 202 6.17 -6.62 -18.75
N ILE A 203 5.55 -5.55 -19.25
CA ILE A 203 6.12 -4.20 -19.09
C ILE A 203 6.14 -3.80 -17.60
N GLN A 204 5.10 -4.16 -16.84
CA GLN A 204 5.07 -3.97 -15.39
C GLN A 204 6.18 -4.73 -14.68
N SER A 205 6.50 -5.96 -15.09
CA SER A 205 7.63 -6.69 -14.50
C SER A 205 8.95 -5.95 -14.75
N ILE A 206 9.20 -5.44 -15.96
CA ILE A 206 10.40 -4.65 -16.24
C ILE A 206 10.45 -3.39 -15.38
N ILE A 207 9.33 -2.69 -15.23
CA ILE A 207 9.26 -1.50 -14.36
C ILE A 207 9.58 -1.87 -12.91
N PHE A 208 9.05 -2.99 -12.40
CA PHE A 208 9.39 -3.52 -11.08
C PHE A 208 10.87 -3.83 -10.92
N LEU A 209 11.47 -4.45 -11.93
CA LEU A 209 12.89 -4.77 -11.87
C LEU A 209 13.72 -3.49 -11.83
N ILE A 210 13.47 -2.51 -12.70
CA ILE A 210 14.27 -1.29 -12.78
C ILE A 210 14.01 -0.39 -11.56
N PHE A 211 12.77 -0.01 -11.31
CA PHE A 211 12.45 0.94 -10.24
C PHE A 211 12.60 0.31 -8.86
N GLY A 212 12.28 -0.98 -8.72
CA GLY A 212 12.48 -1.73 -7.49
C GLY A 212 13.96 -1.90 -7.16
N THR A 213 14.81 -2.27 -8.13
CA THR A 213 16.26 -2.39 -7.86
C THR A 213 16.91 -1.03 -7.62
N CYS A 214 16.61 0.00 -8.42
CA CYS A 214 17.13 1.35 -8.19
C CYS A 214 16.66 1.92 -6.85
N GLY A 215 15.36 1.84 -6.56
CA GLY A 215 14.77 2.32 -5.30
C GLY A 215 15.30 1.56 -4.09
N GLY A 216 15.35 0.23 -4.16
CA GLY A 216 15.87 -0.63 -3.10
C GLY A 216 17.37 -0.45 -2.86
N PHE A 217 18.15 -0.25 -3.93
CA PHE A 217 19.58 0.04 -3.82
C PHE A 217 19.82 1.39 -3.12
N PHE A 218 19.12 2.45 -3.54
CA PHE A 218 19.25 3.76 -2.91
C PHE A 218 18.71 3.79 -1.48
N ALA A 219 17.60 3.10 -1.20
CA ALA A 219 17.02 3.01 0.14
C ALA A 219 17.97 2.31 1.14
N THR A 220 18.81 1.39 0.67
CA THR A 220 19.72 0.60 1.51
C THR A 220 21.15 1.12 1.52
N MET A 221 21.40 2.29 0.94
CA MET A 221 22.68 2.97 1.11
C MET A 221 22.85 3.41 2.56
N GLU A 222 23.73 2.72 3.29
CA GLU A 222 24.17 3.16 4.61
C GLU A 222 25.38 4.09 4.49
N VAL A 223 25.44 5.12 5.35
CA VAL A 223 26.63 5.94 5.49
C VAL A 223 27.71 5.09 6.17
N THR A 224 28.69 4.60 5.42
CA THR A 224 29.93 4.05 6.01
C THR A 224 30.71 5.20 6.64
N GLY A 225 30.38 5.53 7.88
CA GLY A 225 31.16 6.37 8.78
C GLY A 225 31.11 5.71 10.15
N GLY A 226 32.28 5.48 10.75
CA GLY A 226 32.48 4.68 11.96
C GLY A 226 31.47 4.99 13.08
N ASP A 227 31.17 3.94 13.85
CA ASP A 227 30.26 3.88 15.03
C ASP A 227 28.93 3.14 14.81
N GLY A 228 28.68 2.57 13.63
CA GLY A 228 27.53 1.68 13.39
C GLY A 228 27.68 0.26 13.98
N GLU A 229 28.90 -0.29 14.01
CA GLU A 229 29.13 -1.65 14.55
C GLU A 229 29.05 -1.73 16.08
N LYS A 230 29.33 -0.64 16.81
CA LYS A 230 29.18 -0.63 18.27
C LYS A 230 27.72 -0.53 18.74
N MET A 231 26.81 -0.02 17.92
CA MET A 231 25.38 0.06 18.28
C MET A 231 24.59 -1.22 17.97
N LEU A 232 25.10 -2.11 17.12
CA LEU A 232 24.52 -3.44 16.91
C LEU A 232 24.76 -4.39 18.11
N SER A 233 25.76 -4.10 18.96
CA SER A 233 26.02 -4.87 20.18
C SER A 233 25.34 -4.29 21.44
N ILE A 234 24.98 -3.00 21.45
CA ILE A 234 24.32 -2.34 22.60
C ILE A 234 22.78 -2.50 22.55
N GLY A 235 22.25 -3.05 21.45
CA GLY A 235 20.84 -3.43 21.31
C GLY A 235 20.51 -4.85 21.78
N ASN A 236 21.45 -5.57 22.39
CA ASN A 236 21.12 -6.75 23.19
C ASN A 236 20.41 -6.28 24.46
N PHE A 237 19.09 -6.11 24.36
CA PHE A 237 18.24 -5.98 25.53
C PHE A 237 18.24 -7.33 26.23
N ASP A 238 19.00 -7.39 27.33
CA ASP A 238 18.88 -8.38 28.39
C ASP A 238 17.41 -8.69 28.66
N ILE A 239 16.99 -9.91 28.31
CA ILE A 239 15.78 -10.52 28.85
C ILE A 239 16.17 -11.01 30.25
N GLY A 240 16.18 -10.06 31.19
CA GLY A 240 16.51 -10.26 32.58
C GLY A 240 15.73 -9.27 33.43
N ASN A 241 14.44 -9.57 33.64
CA ASN A 241 13.64 -9.18 34.81
C ASN A 241 13.87 -7.76 35.39
N LYS A 242 13.00 -6.80 35.05
CA LYS A 242 12.34 -5.90 36.03
C LYS A 242 11.34 -4.94 35.37
N ASN A 243 10.16 -4.87 35.97
CA ASN A 243 9.09 -3.91 35.73
C ASN A 243 9.59 -2.48 35.47
N ASN A 244 9.21 -1.86 34.35
CA ASN A 244 8.78 -0.46 34.36
C ASN A 244 8.06 -0.02 33.07
N LYS A 245 6.93 0.64 33.29
CA LYS A 245 6.03 1.25 32.31
C LYS A 245 6.74 2.34 31.51
N HIS A 246 7.16 2.06 30.27
CA HIS A 246 7.45 3.10 29.27
C HIS A 246 7.56 2.59 27.81
N VAL A 247 6.85 1.51 27.46
CA VAL A 247 6.85 0.90 26.12
C VAL A 247 5.44 0.97 25.48
N ASP A 248 4.66 2.00 25.79
CA ASP A 248 3.24 2.09 25.43
C ASP A 248 2.92 3.22 24.44
N THR A 249 3.92 3.66 23.65
CA THR A 249 3.75 4.76 22.68
C THR A 249 4.08 4.37 21.24
N GLN A 250 4.81 3.27 21.03
CA GLN A 250 5.19 2.82 19.68
C GLN A 250 4.15 1.90 19.03
N ASP A 251 3.30 1.24 19.83
CA ASP A 251 2.27 0.30 19.37
C ASP A 251 0.91 0.99 19.12
N LYS A 252 0.62 2.08 19.83
CA LYS A 252 -0.66 2.81 19.69
C LYS A 252 -0.78 3.61 18.39
N GLY A 253 0.32 4.13 17.85
CA GLY A 253 0.28 4.98 16.65
C GLY A 253 -0.05 4.24 15.35
N PHE A 254 0.26 2.95 15.25
CA PHE A 254 -0.09 2.12 14.10
C PHE A 254 -1.51 1.54 14.27
N VAL A 255 -1.87 1.16 15.50
CA VAL A 255 -3.20 0.62 15.83
C VAL A 255 -4.31 1.68 15.81
N ASP A 256 -4.04 2.94 16.18
CA ASP A 256 -5.07 3.99 16.21
C ASP A 256 -5.42 4.57 14.83
N VAL A 257 -4.56 4.39 13.82
CA VAL A 257 -4.86 4.77 12.43
C VAL A 257 -5.75 3.71 11.77
N GLU A 258 -5.43 2.43 11.99
CA GLU A 258 -6.21 1.30 11.46
C GLU A 258 -7.62 1.24 12.05
N ARG A 259 -7.79 1.65 13.32
CA ARG A 259 -9.09 1.67 14.00
C ARG A 259 -10.03 2.80 13.56
N ASN A 260 -9.50 3.85 12.92
CA ASN A 260 -10.31 4.96 12.40
C ASN A 260 -10.87 4.68 10.99
N ASP A 261 -10.18 3.87 10.18
CA ASP A 261 -10.64 3.52 8.84
C ASP A 261 -11.77 2.46 8.86
N GLU A 262 -11.82 1.59 9.87
CA GLU A 262 -12.92 0.61 10.03
C GLU A 262 -14.27 1.24 10.44
N GLN A 263 -14.29 2.42 11.07
CA GLN A 263 -15.54 3.04 11.54
C GLN A 263 -16.23 3.95 10.49
N VAL A 264 -15.56 4.28 9.39
CA VAL A 264 -16.11 5.16 8.33
C VAL A 264 -16.73 4.35 7.18
N GLY A 265 -16.55 3.02 7.17
CA GLY A 265 -16.83 2.18 6.02
C GLY A 265 -18.05 1.25 6.08
N ILE A 266 -18.91 1.23 7.10
CA ILE A 266 -20.10 0.35 7.09
C ILE A 266 -21.26 0.96 7.90
N THR A 267 -22.19 1.65 7.24
CA THR A 267 -23.58 1.76 7.70
C THR A 267 -24.53 1.59 6.51
N THR A 268 -24.71 0.34 6.07
CA THR A 268 -25.93 -0.02 5.32
C THR A 268 -26.96 -0.50 6.32
N ASP A 269 -27.97 0.35 6.45
CA ASP A 269 -29.32 0.15 6.97
C ASP A 269 -29.81 -1.30 7.02
N LYS A 270 -30.26 -1.73 8.21
CA LYS A 270 -31.34 -2.70 8.48
C LYS A 270 -31.49 -2.90 9.98
N ASN A 271 -32.38 -2.13 10.62
CA ASN A 271 -33.41 -2.78 11.45
C ASN A 271 -34.62 -1.89 11.73
N LYS A 272 -35.80 -2.47 11.52
CA LYS A 272 -37.11 -1.96 11.95
C LYS A 272 -37.17 -1.83 13.47
N GLY A 273 -37.70 -0.72 13.97
CA GLY A 273 -38.34 -0.69 15.29
C GLY A 273 -38.31 0.65 16.04
N ASN A 274 -39.45 1.35 15.98
CA ASN A 274 -39.97 2.34 16.93
C ASN A 274 -39.59 3.83 16.74
N PRO A 275 -40.53 4.68 16.29
CA PRO A 275 -40.33 6.13 16.15
C PRO A 275 -40.75 6.85 17.43
N ASN A 276 -39.82 7.18 18.33
CA ASN A 276 -40.05 8.15 19.43
C ASN A 276 -38.76 8.62 20.14
N GLU A 277 -37.65 8.81 19.41
CA GLU A 277 -36.40 9.31 20.03
C GLU A 277 -35.62 10.32 19.18
N VAL A 278 -36.28 10.99 18.23
CA VAL A 278 -35.65 11.98 17.32
C VAL A 278 -35.89 13.44 17.76
N ALA A 279 -36.47 13.67 18.94
CA ALA A 279 -36.85 15.03 19.38
C ALA A 279 -35.95 15.67 20.45
N ASN A 280 -34.88 15.02 20.95
CA ASN A 280 -34.12 15.51 22.11
C ASN A 280 -32.61 15.73 21.93
N GLU A 281 -32.04 15.49 20.75
CA GLU A 281 -30.58 15.65 20.52
C GLU A 281 -30.18 16.97 19.82
N THR A 282 -31.11 17.67 19.17
CA THR A 282 -30.84 18.95 18.50
C THR A 282 -30.73 20.14 19.47
N ASP A 283 -31.29 20.04 20.68
CA ASP A 283 -31.28 21.13 21.67
C ASP A 283 -29.99 21.19 22.52
N ASN A 284 -29.19 20.11 22.55
CA ASN A 284 -27.97 20.03 23.35
C ASN A 284 -26.69 20.45 22.63
N LEU A 285 -26.71 20.61 21.30
CA LEU A 285 -25.55 21.06 20.53
C LEU A 285 -25.41 22.59 20.54
N GLY A 286 -26.54 23.33 20.47
CA GLY A 286 -26.58 24.79 20.54
C GLY A 286 -26.14 25.34 21.90
N SER A 287 -26.53 24.69 23.00
CA SER A 287 -26.20 25.12 24.37
C SER A 287 -24.71 24.93 24.73
N ARG A 288 -24.05 23.92 24.12
CA ARG A 288 -22.62 23.64 24.28
C ARG A 288 -21.72 24.60 23.48
N LEU A 289 -22.14 24.96 22.27
CA LEU A 289 -21.45 25.99 21.46
C LEU A 289 -21.51 27.38 22.12
N ALA A 290 -22.66 27.77 22.67
CA ALA A 290 -22.83 29.06 23.35
C ALA A 290 -21.96 29.20 24.62
N LYS A 291 -21.75 28.11 25.39
CA LYS A 291 -20.88 28.11 26.58
C LYS A 291 -19.39 28.17 26.23
N SER A 292 -18.98 27.59 25.08
CA SER A 292 -17.58 27.63 24.63
C SER A 292 -17.15 29.01 24.12
N PHE A 293 -18.04 29.72 23.41
CA PHE A 293 -17.77 31.10 22.95
C PHE A 293 -17.71 32.13 24.09
N LYS A 294 -18.52 31.99 25.15
CA LYS A 294 -18.47 32.88 26.34
C LYS A 294 -17.18 32.69 27.15
N LYS A 295 -16.62 31.47 27.20
CA LYS A 295 -15.35 31.19 27.91
C LYS A 295 -14.12 31.72 27.15
N LYS A 296 -14.17 31.76 25.82
CA LYS A 296 -13.10 32.33 24.97
C LYS A 296 -13.05 33.88 24.99
N LYS A 297 -14.19 34.56 25.19
CA LYS A 297 -14.24 36.04 25.27
C LYS A 297 -13.76 36.58 26.64
N LYS A 298 -13.98 35.84 27.73
CA LYS A 298 -13.55 36.27 29.09
C LYS A 298 -12.04 36.11 29.36
N LYS A 299 -11.34 35.26 28.61
CA LYS A 299 -9.88 35.05 28.76
C LYS A 299 -9.02 36.04 27.95
N LYS A 300 -9.61 36.85 27.07
CA LYS A 300 -8.91 37.78 26.16
C LYS A 300 -8.89 39.25 26.63
N ASN A 301 -9.62 39.61 27.70
CA ASN A 301 -9.72 40.97 28.25
C ASN A 301 -9.21 41.13 29.71
N GLY A 302 -8.42 40.19 30.23
CA GLY A 302 -7.98 40.20 31.64
C GLY A 302 -6.47 40.11 31.82
N GLY A 303 -5.70 40.92 31.08
CA GLY A 303 -4.24 40.92 31.19
C GLY A 303 -3.57 42.07 30.44
N ARG A 304 -3.83 43.31 30.87
CA ARG A 304 -3.00 44.50 30.63
C ARG A 304 -3.46 45.63 31.57
N ASP A 305 -2.88 45.64 32.76
CA ASP A 305 -2.73 46.83 33.61
C ASP A 305 -1.30 46.80 34.17
N LYS A 306 -0.39 47.39 33.41
CA LYS A 306 0.53 48.45 33.83
C LYS A 306 0.82 49.29 32.59
#